data_AF-A0A510JF89-F1
#
_entry.id   AF-A0A510JF89-F1
#
_cell.length_a   1.000
_cell.length_b   1.000
_cell.length_c   1.000
_cell.angle_alpha   90.00
_cell.angle_beta   90.00
_cell.angle_gamma   90.00
#
_symmetry.space_group_name_H-M   'P 1'
#
loop_
_entity.id
_entity.type
_entity.pdbx_description
1 polymer ?
#
loop_
_entity_poly.entity_id
_entity_poly.type
_entity_poly.pdbx_seq_one_letter_code
_entity_poly.pdbx_strand_id
1 'polypeptide(L)'
;MMRVELKWEKSNRWDEFKLEPRCHSYFIGDYIYYSNKRIKYFFNEIPNQENSNYKGYLNVLLIDTGGDEYLNKLSWIEEGIEKIEKILNNSSNQENWGGEGFEAEIRKEGVLIYFLIDDNYFDIIPLKCFYKSMVAWRKFLDTEPNENTVMEIECEEE
;
A
#
# COMPACT_ATOMS: atom_id res chain seq x y z
N MET A 1 4.07 -12.13 8.95
CA MET A 1 2.79 -11.45 9.27
C MET A 1 2.96 -9.95 9.07
N MET A 2 2.01 -9.28 8.42
CA MET A 2 2.01 -7.83 8.22
C MET A 2 1.01 -7.17 9.18
N ARG A 3 1.42 -6.07 9.81
CA ARG A 3 0.54 -5.17 10.53
C ARG A 3 0.46 -3.83 9.81
N VAL A 4 -0.74 -3.26 9.80
CA VAL A 4 -1.01 -1.92 9.28
C VAL A 4 -1.76 -1.14 10.33
N GLU A 5 -1.30 0.08 10.59
CA GLU A 5 -1.93 1.06 11.46
C GLU A 5 -2.37 2.26 10.61
N LEU A 6 -3.66 2.55 10.60
CA LEU A 6 -4.24 3.72 9.96
C LEU A 6 -4.61 4.74 11.02
N LYS A 7 -4.18 5.98 10.85
CA LYS A 7 -4.41 7.04 11.84
C LYS A 7 -4.38 8.42 11.21
N TRP A 8 -4.98 9.37 11.92
CA TRP A 8 -4.90 10.79 11.59
C TRP A 8 -3.68 11.38 12.27
N GLU A 9 -2.78 11.97 11.50
CA GLU A 9 -1.57 12.61 12.03
C GLU A 9 -1.51 14.06 11.59
N LYS A 10 -0.89 14.91 12.42
CA LYS A 10 -0.60 16.29 12.03
C LYS A 10 0.25 16.30 10.76
N SER A 11 -0.16 17.10 9.79
CA SER A 11 0.64 17.30 8.60
C SER A 11 1.94 18.00 8.98
N ASN A 12 3.05 17.46 8.46
CA ASN A 12 4.34 18.13 8.47
C ASN A 12 4.53 19.00 7.20
N ARG A 13 3.48 19.12 6.37
CA ARG A 13 3.46 19.93 5.14
C ARG A 13 2.61 21.17 5.37
N TRP A 14 3.08 22.31 4.85
CA TRP A 14 2.45 23.63 4.63
C TRP A 14 1.48 24.23 5.68
N ASP A 15 0.60 23.45 6.32
CA ASP A 15 -0.32 23.86 7.39
C ASP A 15 -0.15 22.98 8.64
N GLU A 16 0.52 23.52 9.67
CA GLU A 16 0.85 22.85 10.95
C GLU A 16 -0.37 22.35 11.77
N PHE A 17 -1.60 22.60 11.30
CA PHE A 17 -2.85 22.31 12.02
C PHE A 17 -3.78 21.33 11.31
N LYS A 18 -3.47 20.85 10.09
CA LYS A 18 -4.34 19.90 9.38
C LYS A 18 -3.99 18.47 9.77
N LEU A 19 -5.00 17.69 10.13
CA LEU A 19 -4.86 16.24 10.27
C LEU A 19 -4.98 15.58 8.89
N GLU A 20 -4.04 14.69 8.59
CA GLU A 20 -4.00 13.93 7.35
C GLU A 20 -4.03 12.43 7.65
N PRO A 21 -4.64 11.63 6.77
CA PRO A 21 -4.69 10.20 6.96
C PRO A 21 -3.31 9.62 6.64
N ARG A 22 -2.88 8.66 7.45
CA ARG A 22 -1.57 8.01 7.32
C ARG A 22 -1.72 6.51 7.52
N CYS A 23 -0.90 5.77 6.78
CA CYS A 23 -0.80 4.32 6.86
C CYS A 23 0.61 3.94 7.29
N HIS A 24 0.74 3.25 8.41
CA HIS A 24 2.02 2.74 8.89
C HIS A 24 2.01 1.23 8.78
N SER A 25 2.86 0.66 7.94
CA SER A 25 2.93 -0.79 7.70
C SER A 25 4.25 -1.36 8.18
N TYR A 26 4.19 -2.54 8.79
CA TYR A 26 5.37 -3.21 9.32
C TYR A 26 5.19 -4.73 9.30
N PHE A 27 6.24 -5.43 8.87
CA PHE A 27 6.32 -6.88 8.95
C PHE A 27 6.79 -7.32 10.34
N ILE A 28 6.15 -8.36 10.85
CA ILE A 28 6.49 -9.05 12.09
C ILE A 28 7.08 -10.40 11.73
N GLY A 29 8.29 -10.64 12.24
CA GLY A 29 9.08 -11.84 11.99
C GLY A 29 10.13 -11.65 10.89
N ASP A 30 10.72 -12.76 10.45
CA ASP A 30 11.68 -12.77 9.34
C ASP A 30 10.93 -12.76 8.01
N TYR A 31 10.78 -11.56 7.44
CA TYR A 31 10.10 -11.33 6.16
C TYR A 31 11.01 -11.54 4.95
N ILE A 32 12.32 -11.71 5.17
CA ILE A 32 13.33 -11.78 4.11
C ILE A 32 13.06 -12.97 3.19
N TYR A 33 12.63 -14.11 3.74
CA TYR A 33 12.33 -15.29 2.95
C TYR A 33 11.12 -15.08 2.02
N TYR A 34 10.04 -14.47 2.52
CA TYR A 34 8.88 -14.12 1.71
C TYR A 34 9.28 -13.16 0.58
N SER A 35 9.96 -12.05 0.93
CA SER A 35 10.41 -11.06 -0.04
C SER A 35 11.28 -11.66 -1.12
N ASN A 36 12.33 -12.41 -0.79
CA ASN A 36 13.26 -12.96 -1.77
C ASN A 36 12.58 -13.87 -2.80
N LYS A 37 11.61 -14.70 -2.35
CA LYS A 37 10.85 -15.57 -3.24
C LYS A 37 9.99 -14.78 -4.23
N ARG A 38 9.38 -13.68 -3.78
CA ARG A 38 8.52 -12.83 -4.62
C ARG A 38 9.33 -11.88 -5.49
N ILE A 39 10.42 -11.33 -5.00
CA ILE A 39 11.37 -10.54 -5.78
C ILE A 39 11.80 -11.34 -7.01
N LYS A 40 12.22 -12.59 -6.82
CA LYS A 40 12.58 -13.46 -7.95
C LYS A 40 11.42 -13.70 -8.92
N TYR A 41 10.19 -13.77 -8.43
CA TYR A 41 9.00 -13.93 -9.27
C TYR A 41 8.72 -12.67 -10.11
N PHE A 42 8.83 -11.48 -9.53
CA PHE A 42 8.54 -10.23 -10.22
C PHE A 42 9.65 -9.79 -11.17
N PHE A 43 10.91 -9.96 -10.77
CA PHE A 43 12.05 -9.40 -11.51
C PHE A 43 12.85 -10.43 -12.32
N ASN A 44 12.54 -11.73 -12.22
CA ASN A 44 13.31 -12.86 -12.80
C ASN A 44 14.79 -12.96 -12.36
N GLU A 45 15.33 -11.91 -11.75
CA GLU A 45 16.63 -11.81 -11.06
C GLU A 45 16.40 -11.20 -9.66
N ILE A 46 17.40 -11.20 -8.78
CA ILE A 46 17.32 -10.48 -7.50
C ILE A 46 17.90 -9.08 -7.74
N PRO A 47 17.09 -8.03 -7.98
CA PRO A 47 17.60 -6.66 -8.04
C PRO A 47 18.29 -6.28 -6.72
N ASN A 48 19.26 -5.37 -6.81
CA ASN A 48 19.75 -4.68 -5.63
C ASN A 48 18.61 -3.82 -5.08
N GLN A 49 17.97 -4.27 -4.01
CA GLN A 49 17.00 -3.46 -3.29
C GLN A 49 17.78 -2.52 -2.36
N GLU A 50 17.88 -1.24 -2.70
CA GLU A 50 18.37 -0.26 -1.74
C GLU A 50 17.34 -0.09 -0.62
N ASN A 51 17.81 -0.08 0.63
CA ASN A 51 16.96 0.10 1.81
C ASN A 51 15.79 -0.90 1.92
N SER A 52 16.10 -2.20 2.04
CA SER A 52 15.16 -3.30 2.33
C SER A 52 14.30 -3.15 3.62
N ASN A 53 14.38 -2.00 4.28
CA ASN A 53 13.75 -1.67 5.55
C ASN A 53 12.81 -0.46 5.46
N TYR A 54 12.56 0.08 4.27
CA TYR A 54 11.67 1.24 4.11
C TYR A 54 10.18 0.84 4.24
N LYS A 55 9.76 0.71 5.50
CA LYS A 55 8.38 0.64 5.96
C LYS A 55 7.64 1.90 5.51
N GLY A 56 6.73 1.79 4.54
CA GLY A 56 5.96 2.96 4.09
C GLY A 56 5.57 3.01 2.62
N TYR A 57 5.95 2.04 1.78
CA TYR A 57 5.52 2.01 0.37
C TYR A 57 3.99 2.00 0.24
N LEU A 58 3.31 1.25 1.11
CA LEU A 58 1.86 1.29 1.18
C LEU A 58 1.33 2.68 1.55
N ASN A 59 2.00 3.41 2.44
CA ASN A 59 1.62 4.78 2.79
C ASN A 59 1.70 5.70 1.58
N VAL A 60 2.88 5.73 0.94
CA VAL A 60 3.15 6.66 -0.16
C VAL A 60 2.21 6.39 -1.32
N LEU A 61 1.92 5.12 -1.62
CA LEU A 61 0.92 4.74 -2.61
C LEU A 61 -0.48 5.24 -2.24
N LEU A 62 -0.96 5.00 -1.01
CA LEU A 62 -2.32 5.38 -0.59
C LEU A 62 -2.57 6.89 -0.52
N ILE A 63 -1.51 7.68 -0.33
CA ILE A 63 -1.58 9.15 -0.31
C ILE A 63 -1.07 9.79 -1.60
N ASP A 64 -0.75 9.01 -2.63
CA ASP A 64 -0.27 9.50 -3.93
C ASP A 64 -1.40 10.07 -4.78
N THR A 65 -2.00 11.15 -4.28
CA THR A 65 -3.21 11.74 -4.87
C THR A 65 -2.92 12.69 -6.03
N GLY A 66 -1.65 12.88 -6.42
CA GLY A 66 -1.26 13.89 -7.41
C GLY A 66 -1.51 15.34 -6.95
N GLY A 67 -1.49 15.57 -5.64
CA GLY A 67 -1.78 16.89 -5.05
C GLY A 67 -3.27 17.17 -4.80
N ASP A 68 -4.16 16.27 -5.18
CA ASP A 68 -5.59 16.37 -4.83
C ASP A 68 -5.84 16.02 -3.35
N GLU A 69 -6.91 16.54 -2.77
CA GLU A 69 -7.33 16.13 -1.43
C GLU A 69 -7.80 14.66 -1.43
N TYR A 70 -7.41 13.90 -0.41
CA TYR A 70 -7.72 12.47 -0.29
C TYR A 70 -9.23 12.16 -0.35
N LEU A 71 -10.09 13.08 0.10
CA LEU A 71 -11.55 12.92 0.02
C LEU A 71 -12.08 12.96 -1.42
N ASN A 72 -11.37 13.64 -2.34
CA ASN A 72 -11.75 13.72 -3.74
C ASN A 72 -11.38 12.45 -4.53
N LYS A 73 -10.73 11.47 -3.88
CA LYS A 73 -10.21 10.25 -4.50
C LYS A 73 -10.85 8.97 -3.96
N LEU A 74 -12.00 9.06 -3.29
CA LEU A 74 -12.71 7.85 -2.83
C LEU A 74 -13.03 6.89 -3.97
N SER A 75 -13.46 7.41 -5.13
CA SER A 75 -13.71 6.60 -6.33
C SER A 75 -12.45 5.95 -6.89
N TRP A 76 -11.29 6.59 -6.78
CA TRP A 76 -10.00 6.02 -7.20
C TRP A 76 -9.57 4.88 -6.28
N ILE A 77 -9.83 4.98 -4.97
CA ILE A 77 -9.61 3.89 -4.01
C ILE A 77 -10.56 2.73 -4.30
N GLU A 78 -11.83 3.02 -4.58
CA GLU A 78 -12.84 2.03 -4.97
C GLU A 78 -12.45 1.29 -6.26
N GLU A 79 -11.94 2.00 -7.27
CA GLU A 79 -11.37 1.39 -8.48
C GLU A 79 -10.20 0.44 -8.15
N GLY A 80 -9.31 0.84 -7.24
CA GLY A 80 -8.21 -0.01 -6.77
C GLY A 80 -8.71 -1.29 -6.12
N ILE A 81 -9.76 -1.21 -5.29
CA ILE A 81 -10.40 -2.38 -4.67
C ILE A 81 -10.98 -3.30 -5.76
N GLU A 82 -11.72 -2.75 -6.73
CA GLU A 82 -12.29 -3.54 -7.84
C GLU A 82 -11.22 -4.27 -8.66
N LYS A 83 -10.08 -3.62 -8.91
CA LYS A 83 -8.93 -4.24 -9.61
C LYS A 83 -8.36 -5.42 -8.83
N ILE A 84 -8.22 -5.29 -7.51
CA ILE A 84 -7.77 -6.39 -6.65
C ILE A 84 -8.77 -7.54 -6.69
N GLU A 85 -10.07 -7.24 -6.67
CA GLU A 85 -11.13 -8.25 -6.74
C GLU A 85 -11.11 -9.04 -8.05
N LYS A 86 -10.77 -8.40 -9.19
CA LYS A 86 -10.55 -9.10 -10.47
C LYS A 86 -9.40 -10.12 -10.42
N ILE A 87 -8.35 -9.84 -9.65
CA ILE A 87 -7.25 -10.79 -9.45
C ILE A 87 -7.70 -11.94 -8.53
N LEU A 88 -8.35 -11.62 -7.41
CA LEU A 88 -8.85 -12.59 -6.43
C LEU A 88 -9.89 -13.56 -7.03
N ASN A 89 -10.75 -13.06 -7.92
CA ASN A 89 -11.80 -13.87 -8.57
C ASN A 89 -11.33 -14.56 -9.87
N ASN A 90 -10.05 -14.43 -10.24
CA ASN A 90 -9.46 -14.97 -11.46
C ASN A 90 -10.01 -14.39 -12.78
N SER A 91 -10.65 -13.22 -12.76
CA SER A 91 -11.11 -12.53 -13.97
C SER A 91 -9.99 -11.75 -14.67
N SER A 92 -8.90 -11.46 -13.96
CA SER A 92 -7.67 -10.91 -14.51
C SER A 92 -6.45 -11.62 -13.92
N ASN A 93 -5.35 -11.67 -14.68
CA ASN A 93 -4.07 -12.22 -14.20
C ASN A 93 -3.15 -11.12 -13.66
N GLN A 94 -3.36 -9.87 -14.10
CA GLN A 94 -2.59 -8.71 -13.68
C GLN A 94 -3.44 -7.45 -13.79
N GLU A 95 -3.36 -6.59 -12.79
CA GLU A 95 -3.90 -5.24 -12.81
C GLU A 95 -2.83 -4.28 -12.30
N ASN A 96 -2.88 -3.03 -12.76
CA ASN A 96 -2.10 -1.95 -12.19
C ASN A 96 -3.03 -0.92 -11.56
N TRP A 97 -2.59 -0.33 -10.45
CA TRP A 97 -3.26 0.76 -9.74
C TRP A 97 -2.23 1.66 -9.06
N GLY A 98 -2.32 2.97 -9.21
CA GLY A 98 -1.30 3.90 -8.73
C GLY A 98 -1.68 5.36 -8.92
N GLY A 99 -0.78 6.22 -8.46
CA GLY A 99 -0.85 7.67 -8.57
C GLY A 99 0.24 8.24 -9.48
N GLU A 100 0.72 9.44 -9.18
CA GLU A 100 1.72 10.15 -9.99
C GLU A 100 3.16 9.68 -9.77
N GLY A 101 3.46 9.22 -8.56
CA GLY A 101 4.80 8.79 -8.15
C GLY A 101 4.93 7.27 -8.01
N PHE A 102 3.89 6.60 -7.51
CA PHE A 102 3.93 5.19 -7.14
C PHE A 102 2.83 4.39 -7.84
N GLU A 103 3.17 3.17 -8.23
CA GLU A 103 2.25 2.22 -8.81
C GLU A 103 2.34 0.87 -8.10
N ALA A 104 1.21 0.17 -8.07
CA ALA A 104 1.09 -1.21 -7.64
C ALA A 104 0.80 -2.11 -8.84
N GLU A 105 1.71 -3.04 -9.12
CA GLU A 105 1.45 -4.18 -9.99
C GLU A 105 0.86 -5.33 -9.15
N ILE A 106 -0.39 -5.69 -9.43
CA ILE A 106 -1.21 -6.59 -8.64
C ILE A 106 -1.33 -7.92 -9.36
N ARG A 107 -0.82 -8.99 -8.75
CA ARG A 107 -0.89 -10.38 -9.25
C ARG A 107 -1.31 -11.32 -8.12
N LYS A 108 -1.65 -12.57 -8.45
CA LYS A 108 -2.04 -13.58 -7.45
C LYS A 108 -0.94 -13.88 -6.44
N GLU A 109 0.31 -13.78 -6.89
CA GLU A 109 1.50 -14.10 -6.13
C GLU A 109 1.88 -13.00 -5.14
N GLY A 110 1.36 -11.79 -5.32
CA GLY A 110 1.65 -10.63 -4.48
C GLY A 110 1.39 -9.32 -5.19
N VAL A 111 1.74 -8.23 -4.51
CA VAL A 111 1.63 -6.87 -5.04
C VAL A 111 2.99 -6.21 -4.95
N LEU A 112 3.53 -5.84 -6.11
CA LEU A 112 4.74 -5.05 -6.20
C LEU A 112 4.35 -3.57 -6.18
N ILE A 113 4.79 -2.84 -5.17
CA ILE A 113 4.65 -1.38 -5.07
C ILE A 113 5.99 -0.77 -5.41
N TYR A 114 6.05 0.13 -6.38
CA TYR A 114 7.30 0.70 -6.87
C TYR A 114 7.17 2.17 -7.22
N PHE A 115 8.30 2.87 -7.14
CA PHE A 115 8.43 4.24 -7.61
C PHE A 115 8.61 4.25 -9.13
N LEU A 116 7.84 5.07 -9.85
CA LEU A 116 7.80 5.06 -11.32
C LEU A 116 9.09 5.50 -12.02
N ILE A 117 10.01 6.15 -11.30
CA ILE A 117 11.21 6.78 -11.87
C ILE A 117 12.49 6.02 -11.50
N ASP A 118 12.49 5.20 -10.44
CA ASP A 118 13.67 4.49 -9.97
C ASP A 118 13.32 3.05 -9.53
N ASP A 119 13.76 2.10 -10.36
CA ASP A 119 13.48 0.67 -10.21
C ASP A 119 14.10 0.05 -8.93
N ASN A 120 14.98 0.77 -8.23
CA ASN A 120 15.56 0.30 -6.98
C ASN A 120 14.64 0.53 -5.76
N TYR A 121 13.57 1.31 -5.94
CA TYR A 121 12.64 1.68 -4.87
C TYR A 121 11.33 0.93 -5.00
N PHE A 122 11.27 -0.24 -4.37
CA PHE A 122 10.08 -1.06 -4.35
C PHE A 122 9.91 -1.81 -3.03
N ASP A 123 8.67 -2.26 -2.80
CA ASP A 123 8.34 -3.26 -1.79
C ASP A 123 7.34 -4.26 -2.38
N ILE A 124 7.31 -5.46 -1.81
CA ILE A 124 6.36 -6.50 -2.22
C ILE A 124 5.57 -6.92 -1.01
N ILE A 125 4.24 -6.84 -1.12
CA ILE A 125 3.32 -7.22 -0.05
C ILE A 125 2.39 -8.35 -0.49
N PRO A 126 1.87 -9.18 0.44
CA PRO A 126 0.90 -10.21 0.10
C PRO A 126 -0.41 -9.61 -0.43
N LEU A 127 -0.97 -10.21 -1.49
CA LEU A 127 -2.20 -9.75 -2.14
C LEU A 127 -3.35 -9.56 -1.16
N LYS A 128 -3.59 -10.56 -0.29
CA LYS A 128 -4.64 -10.49 0.73
C LYS A 128 -4.41 -9.36 1.73
N CYS A 129 -3.15 -9.08 2.05
CA CYS A 129 -2.80 -7.98 2.95
C CYS A 129 -3.00 -6.64 2.27
N PHE A 130 -2.65 -6.51 1.00
CA PHE A 130 -2.98 -5.33 0.22
C PHE A 130 -4.50 -5.09 0.16
N TYR A 131 -5.29 -6.13 -0.15
CA TYR A 131 -6.75 -6.05 -0.20
C TYR A 131 -7.35 -5.58 1.13
N LYS A 132 -6.98 -6.22 2.25
CA LYS A 132 -7.44 -5.82 3.59
C LYS A 132 -7.07 -4.38 3.91
N SER A 133 -5.86 -3.96 3.57
CA SER A 133 -5.41 -2.58 3.78
C SER A 133 -6.20 -1.58 2.95
N MET A 134 -6.48 -1.88 1.67
CA MET A 134 -7.27 -1.02 0.79
C MET A 134 -8.72 -0.84 1.28
N VAL A 135 -9.36 -1.93 1.67
CA VAL A 135 -10.72 -1.90 2.24
C VAL A 135 -10.74 -1.13 3.57
N ALA A 136 -9.76 -1.38 4.44
CA ALA A 136 -9.63 -0.68 5.71
C ALA A 136 -9.34 0.81 5.51
N TRP A 137 -8.47 1.17 4.56
CA TRP A 137 -8.17 2.54 4.17
C TRP A 137 -9.43 3.27 3.73
N ARG A 138 -10.19 2.68 2.81
CA ARG A 138 -11.46 3.26 2.35
C ARG A 138 -12.41 3.55 3.51
N LYS A 139 -12.56 2.62 4.45
CA LYS A 139 -13.40 2.79 5.64
C LYS A 139 -12.83 3.83 6.61
N PHE A 140 -11.51 3.87 6.77
CA PHE A 140 -10.84 4.81 7.65
C PHE A 140 -11.06 6.26 7.19
N LEU A 141 -11.07 6.51 5.88
CA LEU A 141 -11.36 7.84 5.33
C LEU A 141 -12.77 8.35 5.60
N ASP A 142 -13.72 7.48 5.97
CA ASP A 142 -15.07 7.89 6.41
C ASP A 142 -15.11 8.33 7.89
N THR A 143 -14.02 8.16 8.63
CA THR A 143 -13.94 8.60 10.04
C THR A 143 -13.70 10.10 10.14
N GLU A 144 -14.18 10.73 11.21
CA GLU A 144 -13.82 12.11 11.50
C GLU A 144 -12.32 12.23 11.84
N PRO A 145 -11.60 13.23 11.27
CA PRO A 145 -10.20 13.46 11.60
C PRO A 145 -9.97 13.70 13.09
N ASN A 146 -9.27 12.77 13.74
CA ASN A 146 -8.96 12.81 15.17
C ASN A 146 -7.70 11.97 15.47
N GLU A 147 -6.72 12.56 16.17
CA GLU A 147 -5.45 11.90 16.54
C GLU A 147 -5.62 10.62 17.37
N ASN A 148 -6.78 10.44 18.03
CA ASN A 148 -7.08 9.24 18.81
C ASN A 148 -7.74 8.13 17.99
N THR A 149 -8.14 8.41 16.74
CA THR A 149 -8.74 7.40 15.87
C THR A 149 -7.62 6.59 15.23
N VAL A 150 -7.55 5.31 15.62
CA VAL A 150 -6.60 4.34 15.10
C VAL A 150 -7.36 3.12 14.61
N MET A 151 -7.03 2.63 13.41
CA MET A 151 -7.52 1.37 12.87
C MET A 151 -6.34 0.45 12.59
N GLU A 152 -6.32 -0.69 13.27
CA GLU A 152 -5.28 -1.71 13.10
C GLU A 152 -5.77 -2.87 12.24
N ILE A 153 -4.90 -3.32 11.33
CA ILE A 153 -5.12 -4.48 10.48
C ILE A 153 -3.97 -5.46 10.72
N GLU A 154 -4.31 -6.69 11.08
CA GLU A 154 -3.37 -7.81 11.05
C GLU A 154 -3.67 -8.70 9.84
N CYS A 155 -2.61 -9.09 9.14
CA CYS A 155 -2.71 -9.94 7.98
C CYS A 155 -1.57 -10.96 7.91
N GLU A 156 -1.96 -12.21 7.71
CA GLU A 156 -1.06 -13.33 7.46
C GLU A 156 -0.80 -13.50 5.97
N GLU A 157 0.30 -14.18 5.65
CA GLU A 157 0.85 -14.31 4.29
C GLU A 157 0.09 -15.32 3.37
N GLU A 158 -1.11 -15.77 3.75
CA GLU A 158 -1.93 -16.74 2.99
C GLU A 158 -3.16 -16.16 2.32
#